data_AF-A0A1H0NXS4-F1
#
_entry.id   AF-A0A1H0NXS4-F1
#
_cell.length_a   1.000
_cell.length_b   1.000
_cell.length_c   1.000
_cell.angle_alpha   90.00
_cell.angle_beta   90.00
_cell.angle_gamma   90.00
#
_symmetry.space_group_name_H-M   'P 1'
#
loop_
_entity.id
_entity.type
_entity.pdbx_description
1 polymer ?
#
loop_
_entity_poly.entity_id
_entity_poly.type
_entity_poly.pdbx_seq_one_letter_code
_entity_poly.pdbx_strand_id
1 'polypeptide(L)'
;MMIFDWIIETSFAASIIVLIVICIRGLIKKRVNPNILYYMWFVVIIKLLIPNGPESNISIYNVFSKSEVGVVERVNEIESTNIINEINVKSTLKDESKIYKTDTNNKIDYIKLKAMLCCIWVMGIGFLSIRSIYSYNILQKYIQGKEYNNYPVESILLETLNILCIKRKVKIIMCDEFQSPTLFGIMEPRIIIPKTIIENSTSKELKYILLHELIHLKRRDNIIIWVLLIIKIIYWFNPIITIAIKLMQQDCELACDANVLNKVSERENIDYGMAILKVLSSINSKKTFVGTTTMIRNKNDIKERISMISINKKYGFKALIIGSLLIGIVCSVGLTTKSSAKTDDILNVESIKENSNELTLGKVNSGIVVYNSHYDEDYMSGLTVIDAGEMLVSKLKENGLEAKLLKNTKTVAYVESYNESRNLVIEGVENYEDKMLIDIHRPAKGIKDEENRRVTKIILSKTSPKYEENKIFADTLINKFKVQGLVGTIVLYEDVTLLNDFNQDLSSKAIMLEVGSGASNKSDIEFCIQKISKAIEKLN
;
A
#
# COMPACT_ATOMS: atom_id res chain seq x y z
N MET A 1 8.94 9.47 8.38
CA MET A 1 9.18 8.22 7.63
C MET A 1 7.90 7.63 7.03
N MET A 2 6.79 7.58 7.77
CA MET A 2 5.52 7.00 7.30
C MET A 2 5.03 7.49 5.92
N ILE A 3 5.13 8.79 5.59
CA ILE A 3 4.69 9.32 4.28
C ILE A 3 5.56 8.80 3.12
N PHE A 4 6.87 8.66 3.33
CA PHE A 4 7.78 8.18 2.29
C PHE A 4 7.50 6.71 1.98
N ASP A 5 7.33 5.88 3.02
CA ASP A 5 6.98 4.46 2.87
C ASP A 5 5.64 4.30 2.15
N TRP A 6 4.65 5.09 2.56
CA TRP A 6 3.33 5.15 1.93
C TRP A 6 3.38 5.53 0.44
N ILE A 7 4.24 6.49 0.05
CA ILE A 7 4.44 6.85 -1.36
C ILE A 7 5.07 5.68 -2.13
N ILE A 8 6.03 4.97 -1.55
CA ILE A 8 6.70 3.84 -2.20
C ILE A 8 5.71 2.69 -2.43
N GLU A 9 4.93 2.32 -1.42
CA GLU A 9 3.90 1.27 -1.53
C GLU A 9 2.82 1.64 -2.56
N THR A 10 2.33 2.87 -2.51
CA THR A 10 1.32 3.37 -3.46
C THR A 10 1.87 3.39 -4.88
N SER A 11 3.13 3.79 -5.05
CA SER A 11 3.85 3.80 -6.33
C SER A 11 3.96 2.38 -6.91
N PHE A 12 4.26 1.39 -6.08
CA PHE A 12 4.35 -0.01 -6.50
C PHE A 12 2.98 -0.56 -6.93
N ALA A 13 1.95 -0.39 -6.09
CA ALA A 13 0.59 -0.83 -6.39
C ALA A 13 0.04 -0.18 -7.67
N ALA A 14 0.22 1.14 -7.81
CA ALA A 14 -0.19 1.87 -9.01
C ALA A 14 0.55 1.39 -10.27
N SER A 15 1.82 0.99 -10.15
CA SER A 15 2.59 0.46 -11.28
C SER A 15 1.99 -0.85 -11.82
N ILE A 16 1.47 -1.71 -10.94
CA ILE A 16 0.80 -2.95 -11.34
C ILE A 16 -0.49 -2.62 -12.10
N ILE A 17 -1.29 -1.68 -11.59
CA ILE A 17 -2.51 -1.23 -12.29
C ILE A 17 -2.16 -0.64 -13.66
N VAL A 18 -1.11 0.17 -13.75
CA VAL A 18 -0.62 0.72 -15.02
C VAL A 18 -0.30 -0.40 -16.01
N LEU A 19 0.41 -1.45 -15.57
CA LEU A 19 0.73 -2.59 -16.45
C LEU A 19 -0.53 -3.30 -16.93
N ILE A 20 -1.52 -3.52 -16.06
CA ILE A 20 -2.82 -4.10 -16.44
C ILE A 20 -3.53 -3.21 -17.47
N VAL A 21 -3.59 -1.91 -17.25
CA VAL A 21 -4.20 -0.96 -18.18
C VAL A 21 -3.48 -0.96 -19.53
N ILE A 22 -2.14 -1.01 -19.54
CA ILE A 22 -1.33 -1.11 -20.77
C ILE A 22 -1.65 -2.40 -21.54
N CYS A 23 -1.74 -3.53 -20.84
CA CYS A 23 -2.09 -4.82 -21.45
C CYS A 23 -3.49 -4.78 -22.07
N ILE A 24 -4.50 -4.32 -21.31
CA ILE A 24 -5.87 -4.19 -21.81
C ILE A 24 -5.89 -3.25 -23.02
N ARG A 25 -5.27 -2.08 -22.90
CA ARG A 25 -5.14 -1.11 -24.00
C ARG A 25 -4.55 -1.74 -25.25
N GLY A 26 -3.47 -2.51 -25.13
CA GLY A 26 -2.84 -3.22 -26.25
C GLY A 26 -3.81 -4.16 -26.99
N LEU A 27 -4.64 -4.90 -26.24
CA LEU A 27 -5.57 -5.89 -26.78
C LEU A 27 -6.81 -5.29 -27.44
N ILE A 28 -7.37 -4.23 -26.85
CA ILE A 28 -8.70 -3.73 -27.23
C ILE A 28 -8.72 -2.34 -27.86
N LYS A 29 -7.60 -1.61 -27.96
CA LYS A 29 -7.60 -0.21 -28.42
C LYS A 29 -8.26 0.04 -29.78
N LYS A 30 -8.27 -0.95 -30.68
CA LYS A 30 -8.92 -0.86 -32.01
C LYS A 30 -10.39 -1.30 -32.02
N ARG A 31 -10.89 -1.82 -30.90
CA ARG A 31 -12.20 -2.48 -30.78
C ARG A 31 -13.19 -1.69 -29.91
N VAL A 32 -12.71 -0.79 -29.04
CA VAL A 32 -13.55 -0.01 -28.12
C VAL A 32 -13.50 1.49 -28.41
N ASN A 33 -14.47 2.22 -27.88
CA ASN A 33 -14.52 3.68 -27.95
C ASN A 33 -13.28 4.29 -27.25
N PRO A 34 -12.53 5.21 -27.88
CA PRO A 34 -11.37 5.85 -27.27
C PRO A 34 -11.63 6.50 -25.91
N ASN A 35 -12.85 6.98 -25.66
CA ASN A 35 -13.23 7.53 -24.35
C ASN A 35 -13.07 6.50 -23.22
N ILE A 36 -13.35 5.21 -23.46
CA ILE A 36 -13.20 4.15 -22.45
C ILE A 36 -11.73 4.02 -22.05
N LEU A 37 -10.82 3.96 -23.04
CA LEU A 37 -9.38 3.85 -22.78
C LEU A 37 -8.87 5.06 -21.99
N TYR A 38 -9.33 6.26 -22.35
CA TYR A 38 -9.01 7.48 -21.62
C TYR A 38 -9.50 7.42 -20.16
N TYR A 39 -10.75 7.01 -19.93
CA TYR A 39 -11.32 6.95 -18.57
C TYR A 39 -10.73 5.83 -17.70
N MET A 40 -10.18 4.76 -18.27
CA MET A 40 -9.46 3.73 -17.49
C MET A 40 -8.27 4.31 -16.72
N TRP A 41 -7.59 5.31 -17.27
CA TRP A 41 -6.45 5.95 -16.58
C TRP A 41 -6.86 6.73 -15.33
N PHE A 42 -8.13 7.10 -15.18
CA PHE A 42 -8.60 7.75 -13.95
C PHE A 42 -8.50 6.82 -12.75
N VAL A 43 -8.58 5.49 -12.95
CA VAL A 43 -8.37 4.53 -11.85
C VAL A 43 -6.95 4.63 -11.31
N VAL A 44 -5.96 4.79 -12.20
CA VAL A 44 -4.55 5.01 -11.81
C VAL A 44 -4.40 6.35 -11.09
N ILE A 45 -5.01 7.42 -11.59
CA ILE A 45 -4.98 8.74 -10.93
C ILE A 45 -5.58 8.63 -9.52
N ILE A 46 -6.76 8.02 -9.39
CA ILE A 46 -7.43 7.87 -8.10
C ILE A 46 -6.55 7.06 -7.16
N LYS A 47 -5.95 5.95 -7.58
CA LYS A 47 -5.05 5.17 -6.72
C LYS A 47 -3.84 5.97 -6.24
N LEU A 48 -3.25 6.80 -7.11
CA LEU A 48 -2.09 7.62 -6.79
C LEU A 48 -2.41 8.81 -5.88
N LEU A 49 -3.66 9.28 -5.86
CA LEU A 49 -4.14 10.39 -5.02
C LEU A 49 -4.82 9.92 -3.73
N ILE A 50 -5.54 8.79 -3.80
CA ILE A 50 -6.38 8.20 -2.75
C ILE A 50 -5.98 6.71 -2.64
N PRO A 51 -4.90 6.40 -1.91
CA PRO A 51 -4.40 5.03 -1.85
C PRO A 51 -5.23 4.09 -0.99
N ASN A 52 -5.97 4.60 0.00
CA ASN A 52 -6.83 3.81 0.87
C ASN A 52 -8.25 3.79 0.27
N GLY A 53 -8.54 2.78 -0.54
CA GLY A 53 -9.90 2.49 -0.99
C GLY A 53 -10.53 1.32 -0.21
N PRO A 54 -11.78 0.94 -0.52
CA PRO A 54 -12.53 -0.05 0.24
C PRO A 54 -11.86 -1.44 0.20
N GLU A 55 -12.01 -2.20 1.27
CA GLU A 55 -11.49 -3.56 1.42
C GLU A 55 -12.11 -4.53 0.39
N SER A 56 -11.31 -5.42 -0.22
CA SER A 56 -11.81 -6.47 -1.14
C SER A 56 -10.91 -7.68 -1.26
N ASN A 57 -11.51 -8.85 -1.48
CA ASN A 57 -10.84 -10.12 -1.73
C ASN A 57 -10.10 -10.17 -3.08
N ILE A 58 -10.41 -9.27 -4.03
CA ILE A 58 -9.82 -9.22 -5.39
C ILE A 58 -8.62 -8.24 -5.45
N SER A 59 -8.18 -7.74 -4.29
CA SER A 59 -7.11 -6.76 -4.19
C SER A 59 -5.75 -7.27 -4.65
N ILE A 60 -5.01 -6.44 -5.39
CA ILE A 60 -3.60 -6.69 -5.75
C ILE A 60 -2.77 -7.05 -4.51
N TYR A 61 -3.03 -6.41 -3.37
CA TYR A 61 -2.29 -6.65 -2.13
C TYR A 61 -2.45 -8.10 -1.60
N ASN A 62 -3.50 -8.83 -1.97
CA ASN A 62 -3.70 -10.24 -1.61
C ASN A 62 -2.81 -11.20 -2.43
N VAL A 63 -2.42 -10.80 -3.64
CA VAL A 63 -1.53 -11.59 -4.52
C VAL A 63 -0.06 -11.39 -4.14
N PHE A 64 0.31 -10.18 -3.72
CA PHE A 64 1.69 -9.84 -3.36
C PHE A 64 2.05 -10.17 -1.90
N SER A 65 1.11 -10.16 -0.96
CA SER A 65 1.33 -10.65 0.42
C SER A 65 1.65 -12.15 0.49
N LYS A 66 1.34 -12.92 -0.56
CA LYS A 66 1.76 -14.33 -0.69
C LYS A 66 3.24 -14.50 -1.07
N SER A 67 3.92 -13.42 -1.47
CA SER A 67 5.29 -13.46 -2.03
C SER A 67 6.36 -12.78 -1.16
N GLU A 68 5.99 -12.11 -0.06
CA GLU A 68 6.95 -11.61 0.94
C GLU A 68 7.20 -12.68 2.02
N VAL A 69 7.56 -13.89 1.60
CA VAL A 69 8.28 -14.81 2.47
C VAL A 69 9.76 -14.50 2.30
N GLY A 70 10.32 -13.77 3.26
CA GLY A 70 11.73 -13.92 3.60
C GLY A 70 12.63 -12.69 3.48
N VAL A 71 12.20 -11.47 3.80
CA VAL A 71 13.14 -10.42 4.25
C VAL A 71 12.42 -9.47 5.21
N VAL A 72 12.47 -9.71 6.53
CA VAL A 72 12.20 -8.63 7.51
C VAL A 72 13.33 -8.62 8.52
N GLU A 73 14.08 -7.52 8.43
CA GLU A 73 15.14 -7.07 9.32
C GLU A 73 14.64 -6.96 10.76
N ARG A 74 15.39 -7.58 11.66
CA ARG A 74 15.28 -7.41 13.11
C ARG A 74 15.90 -6.07 13.48
N VAL A 75 15.06 -5.10 13.80
CA VAL A 75 15.48 -3.77 14.26
C VAL A 75 15.34 -3.73 15.79
N ASN A 76 16.22 -4.40 16.56
CA ASN A 76 16.25 -4.30 18.04
C ASN A 76 16.69 -2.90 18.52
N GLU A 77 15.82 -2.20 19.24
CA GLU A 77 16.19 -1.14 20.19
C GLU A 77 16.77 -1.80 21.45
N ILE A 78 17.93 -1.33 21.89
CA ILE A 78 18.43 -1.53 23.25
C ILE A 78 18.76 -0.13 23.74
N GLU A 79 17.86 0.45 24.54
CA GLU A 79 18.22 1.49 25.48
C GLU A 79 18.96 0.85 26.66
N SER A 80 20.08 1.46 26.96
CA SER A 80 21.00 1.18 28.04
C SER A 80 20.39 1.43 29.41
N THR A 81 20.45 0.44 30.31
CA THR A 81 20.47 0.68 31.76
C THR A 81 21.70 0.07 32.39
N ASN A 82 22.56 0.96 32.88
CA ASN A 82 23.64 0.67 33.80
C ASN A 82 23.10 0.00 35.06
N ILE A 83 23.63 -1.17 35.43
CA ILE A 83 23.68 -1.60 36.83
C ILE A 83 25.12 -2.03 37.13
N ILE A 84 25.80 -1.16 37.86
CA ILE A 84 26.97 -1.48 38.66
C ILE A 84 26.49 -2.40 39.79
N ASN A 85 27.07 -3.60 39.91
CA ASN A 85 27.61 -4.10 41.18
C ASN A 85 28.26 -5.48 41.04
N GLU A 86 29.56 -5.48 41.33
CA GLU A 86 30.36 -6.50 42.02
C GLU A 86 29.81 -7.93 42.13
N ILE A 87 30.42 -8.86 41.38
CA ILE A 87 30.84 -10.15 41.95
C ILE A 87 32.27 -10.44 41.49
N ASN A 88 33.15 -10.49 42.49
CA ASN A 88 34.50 -11.00 42.45
C ASN A 88 34.54 -12.47 41.97
N VAL A 89 35.08 -12.75 40.79
CA VAL A 89 35.75 -14.03 40.51
C VAL A 89 37.03 -13.76 39.74
N LYS A 90 38.15 -13.76 40.47
CA LYS A 90 39.48 -13.97 39.90
C LYS A 90 39.63 -15.44 39.54
N SER A 91 39.67 -15.77 38.25
CA SER A 91 40.56 -16.81 37.74
C SER A 91 40.67 -16.78 36.22
N THR A 92 41.93 -16.74 35.76
CA THR A 92 42.43 -17.18 34.45
C THR A 92 42.06 -16.37 33.20
N LEU A 93 42.93 -15.41 32.90
CA LEU A 93 43.24 -14.96 31.55
C LEU A 93 43.87 -16.12 30.76
N LYS A 94 43.28 -16.47 29.61
CA LYS A 94 43.98 -16.60 28.32
C LYS A 94 43.00 -16.88 27.18
N ASP A 95 43.10 -16.02 26.16
CA ASP A 95 42.83 -16.26 24.74
C ASP A 95 41.40 -16.58 24.28
N GLU A 96 40.66 -15.54 23.88
CA GLU A 96 40.38 -15.21 22.47
C GLU A 96 39.18 -14.26 22.40
N SER A 97 39.45 -12.96 22.45
CA SER A 97 38.48 -11.92 22.11
C SER A 97 38.26 -11.88 20.59
N LYS A 98 37.37 -12.74 20.06
CA LYS A 98 36.70 -12.46 18.79
C LYS A 98 35.43 -11.66 19.08
N ILE A 99 35.62 -10.35 19.05
CA ILE A 99 34.56 -9.35 19.09
C ILE A 99 33.66 -9.56 17.85
N TYR A 100 32.49 -10.18 18.01
CA TYR A 100 31.42 -10.12 17.01
C TYR A 100 30.72 -8.75 17.09
N LYS A 101 31.35 -7.74 16.48
CA LYS A 101 30.72 -6.45 16.13
C LYS A 101 30.17 -6.57 14.71
N THR A 102 28.92 -7.00 14.52
CA THR A 102 28.36 -7.02 13.13
C THR A 102 26.91 -6.59 12.92
N ASP A 103 26.04 -6.44 13.93
CA ASP A 103 24.60 -6.14 13.63
C ASP A 103 24.09 -4.74 13.96
N THR A 104 24.80 -3.92 14.75
CA THR A 104 24.38 -2.54 15.03
C THR A 104 24.70 -1.57 13.88
N ASN A 105 25.79 -1.82 13.13
CA ASN A 105 26.14 -0.99 11.96
C ASN A 105 25.09 -1.10 10.86
N ASN A 106 24.63 -2.31 10.53
CA ASN A 106 23.67 -2.54 9.44
C ASN A 106 22.32 -1.84 9.67
N LYS A 107 21.81 -1.85 10.91
CA LYS A 107 20.56 -1.19 11.29
C LYS A 107 20.67 0.34 11.21
N ILE A 108 21.76 0.90 11.74
CA ILE A 108 22.05 2.33 11.70
C ILE A 108 22.25 2.77 10.24
N ASP A 109 22.91 1.95 9.43
CA ASP A 109 23.13 2.20 8.02
C ASP A 109 21.82 2.14 7.21
N TYR A 110 20.89 1.23 7.55
CA TYR A 110 19.55 1.19 6.96
C TYR A 110 18.75 2.47 7.27
N ILE A 111 18.69 2.89 8.54
CA ILE A 111 17.97 4.11 8.94
C ILE A 111 18.58 5.34 8.27
N LYS A 112 19.91 5.43 8.22
CA LYS A 112 20.62 6.50 7.52
C LYS A 112 20.35 6.49 6.01
N LEU A 113 20.39 5.31 5.37
CA LEU A 113 20.09 5.15 3.95
C LEU A 113 18.66 5.58 3.64
N LYS A 114 17.69 5.13 4.44
CA LYS A 114 16.28 5.50 4.31
C LYS A 114 16.06 7.01 4.49
N ALA A 115 16.70 7.61 5.48
CA ALA A 115 16.67 9.06 5.67
C ALA A 115 17.29 9.79 4.47
N MET A 116 18.42 9.30 3.94
CA MET A 116 19.07 9.86 2.75
C MET A 116 18.16 9.77 1.51
N LEU A 117 17.51 8.63 1.28
CA LEU A 117 16.54 8.45 0.19
C LEU A 117 15.33 9.38 0.33
N CYS A 118 14.81 9.54 1.55
CA CYS A 118 13.74 10.50 1.83
C CYS A 118 14.18 11.94 1.53
N CYS A 119 15.39 12.33 1.91
CA CYS A 119 15.95 13.65 1.59
C CYS A 119 16.09 13.84 0.07
N ILE A 120 16.61 12.84 -0.65
CA ILE A 120 16.71 12.86 -2.12
C ILE A 120 15.33 13.02 -2.76
N TRP A 121 14.33 12.30 -2.25
CA TRP A 121 12.95 12.39 -2.72
C TRP A 121 12.36 13.80 -2.55
N VAL A 122 12.50 14.40 -1.35
CA VAL A 122 12.05 15.77 -1.07
C VAL A 122 12.79 16.79 -1.92
N MET A 123 14.11 16.66 -2.09
CA MET A 123 14.90 17.53 -2.98
C MET A 123 14.41 17.45 -4.42
N GLY A 124 14.10 16.24 -4.91
CA GLY A 124 13.52 16.05 -6.24
C GLY A 124 12.17 16.75 -6.41
N ILE A 125 11.29 16.65 -5.40
CA ILE A 125 10.01 17.39 -5.37
C ILE A 125 10.26 18.90 -5.41
N GLY A 126 11.16 19.41 -4.58
CA GLY A 126 11.51 20.83 -4.52
C GLY A 126 12.01 21.35 -5.86
N PHE A 127 12.98 20.67 -6.46
CA PHE A 127 13.54 21.03 -7.76
C PHE A 127 12.49 21.03 -8.87
N LEU A 128 11.67 19.97 -8.98
CA LEU A 128 10.65 19.87 -10.02
C LEU A 128 9.51 20.87 -9.83
N SER A 129 9.18 21.20 -8.58
CA SER A 129 8.19 22.23 -8.24
C SER A 129 8.69 23.60 -8.64
N ILE A 130 9.92 23.98 -8.27
CA ILE A 130 10.55 25.26 -8.65
C ILE A 130 10.59 25.39 -10.18
N ARG A 131 11.05 24.35 -10.89
CA ARG A 131 11.07 24.33 -12.36
C ARG A 131 9.67 24.52 -12.96
N SER A 132 8.65 23.91 -12.35
CA SER A 132 7.27 23.99 -12.82
C SER A 132 6.66 25.38 -12.57
N ILE A 133 6.93 25.98 -11.41
CA ILE A 133 6.53 27.35 -11.08
C ILE A 133 7.21 28.35 -12.02
N TYR A 134 8.52 28.19 -12.27
CA TYR A 134 9.24 29.02 -13.23
C TYR A 134 8.64 28.93 -14.64
N SER A 135 8.35 27.71 -15.11
CA SER A 135 7.71 27.50 -16.41
C SER A 135 6.32 28.15 -16.47
N TYR A 136 5.54 28.10 -15.40
CA TYR A 136 4.23 28.74 -15.32
C TYR A 136 4.33 30.27 -15.35
N ASN A 137 5.30 30.84 -14.64
CA ASN A 137 5.52 32.29 -14.63
C ASN A 137 5.97 32.80 -16.00
N ILE A 138 6.81 32.05 -16.72
CA ILE A 138 7.17 32.34 -18.12
C ILE A 138 5.94 32.30 -19.02
N LEU A 139 5.13 31.25 -18.89
CA LEU A 139 3.91 31.08 -19.66
C LEU A 139 2.96 32.29 -19.50
N GLN A 140 2.76 32.75 -18.27
CA GLN A 140 1.94 33.92 -18.00
C GLN A 140 2.49 35.19 -18.66
N LYS A 141 3.83 35.39 -18.61
CA LYS A 141 4.49 36.51 -19.30
C LYS A 141 4.27 36.49 -20.81
N TYR A 142 4.29 35.31 -21.44
CA TYR A 142 4.05 35.20 -22.89
C TYR A 142 2.60 35.48 -23.30
N ILE A 143 1.64 35.26 -22.40
CA ILE A 143 0.20 35.40 -22.68
C ILE A 143 -0.31 36.82 -22.38
N GLN A 144 0.31 37.51 -21.44
CA GLN A 144 -0.16 38.80 -20.95
C GLN A 144 -0.30 39.83 -22.08
N GLY A 145 -1.50 40.40 -22.21
CA GLY A 145 -1.79 41.47 -23.19
C GLY A 145 -1.93 41.02 -24.65
N LYS A 146 -1.87 39.71 -24.95
CA LYS A 146 -1.95 39.17 -26.32
C LYS A 146 -3.36 38.67 -26.70
N GLU A 147 -4.41 39.25 -26.13
CA GLU A 147 -5.80 38.91 -26.50
C GLU A 147 -6.05 39.22 -27.98
N TYR A 148 -6.60 38.25 -28.71
CA TYR A 148 -6.84 38.38 -30.14
C TYR A 148 -8.33 38.62 -30.39
N ASN A 149 -8.66 39.88 -30.70
CA ASN A 149 -10.02 40.31 -30.97
C ASN A 149 -10.18 40.55 -32.48
N ASN A 150 -10.64 39.52 -33.20
CA ASN A 150 -10.94 39.62 -34.63
C ASN A 150 -12.31 38.99 -34.91
N TYR A 151 -13.21 39.75 -35.53
CA TYR A 151 -14.61 39.40 -35.70
C TYR A 151 -14.85 38.04 -36.38
N PRO A 152 -14.17 37.66 -37.49
CA PRO A 152 -14.37 36.35 -38.11
C PRO A 152 -13.98 35.20 -37.18
N VAL A 153 -12.88 35.33 -36.43
CA VAL A 153 -12.42 34.28 -35.51
C VAL A 153 -13.33 34.17 -34.28
N GLU A 154 -13.79 35.31 -33.76
CA GLU A 154 -14.75 35.37 -32.66
C GLU A 154 -16.10 34.74 -33.06
N SER A 155 -16.57 34.97 -34.29
CA SER A 155 -17.81 34.38 -34.78
C SER A 155 -17.74 32.84 -34.83
N ILE A 156 -16.62 32.28 -35.28
CA ILE A 156 -16.38 30.82 -35.31
C ILE A 156 -16.27 30.27 -33.88
N LEU A 157 -15.64 31.01 -32.96
CA LEU A 157 -15.60 30.64 -31.54
C LEU A 157 -17.01 30.56 -30.94
N LEU A 158 -17.85 31.57 -31.18
CA LEU A 158 -19.24 31.58 -30.68
C LEU A 158 -20.06 30.44 -31.27
N GLU A 159 -19.91 30.17 -32.57
CA GLU A 159 -20.56 29.04 -33.23
C GLU A 159 -20.16 27.70 -32.58
N THR A 160 -18.85 27.49 -32.37
CA THR A 160 -18.33 26.24 -31.77
C THR A 160 -18.71 26.08 -30.30
N LEU A 161 -18.74 27.17 -29.53
CA LEU A 161 -19.28 27.17 -28.15
C LEU A 161 -20.75 26.74 -28.12
N ASN A 162 -21.57 27.23 -29.07
CA ASN A 162 -22.97 26.87 -29.19
C ASN A 162 -23.15 25.38 -29.56
N ILE A 163 -22.40 24.87 -30.54
CA ILE A 163 -22.40 23.45 -30.94
C ILE A 163 -22.10 22.53 -29.74
N LEU A 164 -21.19 22.95 -28.87
CA LEU A 164 -20.78 22.17 -27.69
C LEU A 164 -21.60 22.48 -26.43
N CYS A 165 -22.52 23.45 -26.50
CA CYS A 165 -23.33 23.96 -25.40
C CYS A 165 -22.48 24.43 -24.19
N ILE A 166 -21.38 25.12 -24.46
CA ILE A 166 -20.48 25.66 -23.43
C ILE A 166 -20.92 27.08 -23.09
N LYS A 167 -21.40 27.28 -21.86
CA LYS A 167 -21.85 28.60 -21.36
C LYS A 167 -20.72 29.50 -20.85
N ARG A 168 -19.52 28.94 -20.73
CA ARG A 168 -18.37 29.62 -20.12
C ARG A 168 -17.75 30.58 -21.12
N LYS A 169 -17.36 31.78 -20.65
CA LYS A 169 -16.59 32.72 -21.47
C LYS A 169 -15.20 32.14 -21.73
N VAL A 170 -14.83 32.04 -23.01
CA VAL A 170 -13.52 31.59 -23.49
C VAL A 170 -12.90 32.72 -24.29
N LYS A 171 -11.62 32.98 -24.09
CA LYS A 171 -10.86 34.00 -24.84
C LYS A 171 -9.86 33.33 -25.78
N ILE A 172 -9.55 33.99 -26.91
CA ILE A 172 -8.47 33.57 -27.80
C ILE A 172 -7.25 34.47 -27.58
N ILE A 173 -6.09 33.85 -27.49
CA ILE A 173 -4.79 34.52 -27.38
C ILE A 173 -3.98 34.16 -28.62
N MET A 174 -3.43 35.15 -29.31
CA MET A 174 -2.52 34.91 -30.42
C MET A 174 -1.07 34.99 -29.93
N CYS A 175 -0.33 33.88 -30.03
CA CYS A 175 1.01 33.77 -29.43
C CYS A 175 1.89 32.80 -30.21
N ASP A 176 2.95 33.28 -30.86
CA ASP A 176 3.84 32.51 -31.74
C ASP A 176 4.93 31.73 -30.98
N GLU A 177 5.08 31.99 -29.69
CA GLU A 177 5.90 31.18 -28.80
C GLU A 177 5.33 29.75 -28.63
N PHE A 178 4.07 29.53 -29.03
CA PHE A 178 3.41 28.23 -29.11
C PHE A 178 3.46 27.71 -30.55
N GLN A 179 3.54 26.39 -30.70
CA GLN A 179 3.60 25.76 -32.03
C GLN A 179 2.35 24.97 -32.37
N SER A 180 1.44 24.80 -31.41
CA SER A 180 0.12 24.21 -31.63
C SER A 180 -0.93 25.03 -30.90
N PRO A 181 -2.21 24.91 -31.29
CA PRO A 181 -3.33 25.34 -30.47
C PRO A 181 -3.23 24.68 -29.10
N THR A 182 -3.66 25.39 -28.07
CA THR A 182 -3.52 24.94 -26.69
C THR A 182 -4.56 25.59 -25.80
N LEU A 183 -5.23 24.80 -24.96
CA LEU A 183 -6.07 25.29 -23.88
C LEU A 183 -5.25 25.53 -22.61
N PHE A 184 -5.46 26.69 -22.00
CA PHE A 184 -4.82 27.09 -20.74
C PHE A 184 -5.81 27.76 -19.78
N GLY A 185 -5.56 27.63 -18.47
CA GLY A 185 -6.35 28.27 -17.42
C GLY A 185 -7.53 27.43 -16.92
N ILE A 186 -7.76 27.44 -15.60
CA ILE A 186 -8.86 26.68 -14.96
C ILE A 186 -10.10 27.56 -14.77
N MET A 187 -9.95 28.76 -14.20
CA MET A 187 -11.07 29.69 -13.88
C MET A 187 -11.47 30.57 -15.07
N GLU A 188 -10.48 31.01 -15.84
CA GLU A 188 -10.67 31.75 -17.08
C GLU A 188 -9.97 30.96 -18.21
N PRO A 189 -10.68 30.04 -18.89
CA PRO A 189 -10.07 29.27 -19.95
C PRO A 189 -9.74 30.17 -21.14
N ARG A 190 -8.52 30.02 -21.66
CA ARG A 190 -8.01 30.76 -22.81
C ARG A 190 -7.45 29.76 -23.82
N ILE A 191 -7.84 29.91 -25.09
CA ILE A 191 -7.31 29.12 -26.19
C ILE A 191 -6.18 29.93 -26.82
N ILE A 192 -4.97 29.41 -26.73
CA ILE A 192 -3.78 30.00 -27.34
C ILE A 192 -3.64 29.41 -28.72
N ILE A 193 -3.54 30.26 -29.75
CA ILE A 193 -3.37 29.83 -31.13
C ILE A 193 -2.19 30.59 -31.73
N PRO A 194 -1.22 29.90 -32.35
CA PRO A 194 -0.14 30.53 -33.10
C PRO A 194 -0.72 31.34 -34.27
N LYS A 195 -0.14 32.52 -34.56
CA LYS A 195 -0.55 33.38 -35.66
C LYS A 195 -0.52 32.65 -37.00
N THR A 196 0.51 31.83 -37.20
CA THR A 196 0.69 31.00 -38.40
C THR A 196 -0.48 30.04 -38.63
N ILE A 197 -1.14 29.55 -37.58
CA ILE A 197 -2.31 28.67 -37.72
C ILE A 197 -3.55 29.50 -38.05
N ILE A 198 -3.73 30.66 -37.42
CA ILE A 198 -4.86 31.55 -37.71
C ILE A 198 -4.81 32.01 -39.18
N GLU A 199 -3.64 32.43 -39.66
CA GLU A 199 -3.49 32.99 -41.01
C GLU A 199 -3.53 31.93 -42.12
N ASN A 200 -3.03 30.72 -41.86
CA ASN A 200 -2.97 29.66 -42.87
C ASN A 200 -4.18 28.72 -42.85
N SER A 201 -5.15 28.92 -41.95
CA SER A 201 -6.33 28.07 -41.85
C SER A 201 -7.55 28.72 -42.48
N THR A 202 -8.31 27.95 -43.26
CA THR A 202 -9.65 28.36 -43.69
C THR A 202 -10.60 28.45 -42.48
N SER A 203 -11.71 29.16 -42.60
CA SER A 203 -12.73 29.23 -41.54
C SER A 203 -13.22 27.85 -41.10
N LYS A 204 -13.31 26.88 -42.03
CA LYS A 204 -13.71 25.49 -41.74
C LYS A 204 -12.63 24.73 -40.97
N GLU A 205 -11.36 24.86 -41.38
CA GLU A 205 -10.23 24.27 -40.65
C GLU A 205 -10.10 24.86 -39.24
N LEU A 206 -10.26 26.17 -39.09
CA LEU A 206 -10.22 26.83 -37.79
C LEU A 206 -11.37 26.38 -36.88
N LYS A 207 -12.58 26.20 -37.44
CA LYS A 207 -13.72 25.63 -36.71
C LYS A 207 -13.41 24.24 -36.15
N TYR A 208 -12.76 23.37 -36.93
CA TYR A 208 -12.34 22.05 -36.46
C TYR A 208 -11.31 22.10 -35.33
N ILE A 209 -10.33 22.99 -35.44
CA ILE A 209 -9.32 23.21 -34.41
C ILE A 209 -9.98 23.69 -33.11
N LEU A 210 -10.89 24.66 -33.20
CA LEU A 210 -11.61 25.19 -32.04
C LEU A 210 -12.54 24.14 -31.41
N LEU A 211 -13.23 23.33 -32.22
CA LEU A 211 -14.02 22.20 -31.71
C LEU A 211 -13.17 21.24 -30.88
N HIS A 212 -11.96 20.91 -31.35
CA HIS A 212 -11.02 20.05 -30.65
C HIS A 212 -10.61 20.64 -29.27
N GLU A 213 -10.12 21.88 -29.26
CA GLU A 213 -9.69 22.55 -28.01
C GLU A 213 -10.86 22.77 -27.03
N LEU A 214 -12.05 23.08 -27.53
CA LEU A 214 -13.24 23.24 -26.69
C LEU A 214 -13.76 21.91 -26.13
N ILE A 215 -13.49 20.78 -26.78
CA ILE A 215 -13.79 19.47 -26.21
C ILE A 215 -12.89 19.18 -25.01
N HIS A 216 -11.61 19.54 -25.06
CA HIS A 216 -10.73 19.49 -23.88
C HIS A 216 -11.32 20.32 -22.73
N LEU A 217 -11.81 21.52 -23.02
CA LEU A 217 -12.45 22.38 -22.03
C LEU A 217 -13.72 21.74 -21.44
N LYS A 218 -14.58 21.18 -22.30
CA LYS A 218 -15.84 20.54 -21.90
C LYS A 218 -15.58 19.33 -20.99
N ARG A 219 -14.53 18.56 -21.27
CA ARG A 219 -14.10 17.39 -20.49
C ARG A 219 -13.23 17.74 -19.28
N ARG A 220 -12.87 19.01 -19.11
CA ARG A 220 -11.98 19.52 -18.05
C ARG A 220 -10.57 18.91 -18.09
N ASP A 221 -10.08 18.58 -19.27
CA ASP A 221 -8.75 17.98 -19.45
C ASP A 221 -7.63 18.94 -18.97
N ASN A 222 -7.88 20.25 -19.01
CA ASN A 222 -7.00 21.26 -18.41
C ASN A 222 -6.77 21.05 -16.90
N ILE A 223 -7.79 20.63 -16.14
CA ILE A 223 -7.64 20.29 -14.71
C ILE A 223 -6.81 19.01 -14.55
N ILE A 224 -7.10 18.02 -15.39
CA ILE A 224 -6.40 16.73 -15.35
C ILE A 224 -4.91 16.89 -15.62
N ILE A 225 -4.50 17.79 -16.52
CA ILE A 225 -3.08 18.10 -16.74
C ILE A 225 -2.39 18.64 -15.49
N TRP A 226 -3.06 19.47 -14.69
CA TRP A 226 -2.51 19.92 -13.40
C TRP A 226 -2.40 18.79 -12.39
N VAL A 227 -3.40 17.90 -12.33
CA VAL A 227 -3.33 16.69 -11.49
C VAL A 227 -2.16 15.78 -11.91
N LEU A 228 -2.00 15.53 -13.21
CA LEU A 228 -0.89 14.72 -13.74
C LEU A 228 0.47 15.38 -13.50
N LEU A 229 0.56 16.71 -13.49
CA LEU A 229 1.77 17.43 -13.10
C LEU A 229 2.13 17.17 -11.64
N ILE A 230 1.16 17.27 -10.73
CA ILE A 230 1.38 17.00 -9.29
C ILE A 230 1.82 15.55 -9.10
N ILE A 231 1.13 14.59 -9.73
CA ILE A 231 1.51 13.18 -9.69
C ILE A 231 2.94 12.99 -10.22
N LYS A 232 3.29 13.61 -11.34
CA LYS A 232 4.63 13.53 -11.92
C LYS A 232 5.71 14.09 -10.98
N ILE A 233 5.40 15.13 -10.21
CA ILE A 233 6.32 15.73 -9.24
C ILE A 233 6.49 14.79 -8.05
N ILE A 234 5.41 14.26 -7.48
CA ILE A 234 5.45 13.38 -6.29
C ILE A 234 6.15 12.05 -6.61
N TYR A 235 5.81 11.46 -7.75
CA TYR A 235 6.27 10.14 -8.18
C TYR A 235 7.38 10.23 -9.24
N TRP A 236 8.20 11.28 -9.20
CA TRP A 236 9.21 11.57 -10.23
C TRP A 236 10.23 10.44 -10.44
N PHE A 237 10.48 9.65 -9.40
CA PHE A 237 11.40 8.51 -9.41
C PHE A 237 10.83 7.30 -10.15
N ASN A 238 9.52 7.23 -10.39
CA ASN A 238 8.87 6.07 -10.99
C ASN A 238 8.67 6.25 -12.52
N PRO A 239 9.45 5.52 -13.36
CA PRO A 239 9.33 5.62 -14.80
C PRO A 239 8.00 5.05 -15.35
N ILE A 240 7.40 4.07 -14.67
CA ILE A 240 6.13 3.45 -15.08
C ILE A 240 4.99 4.47 -15.01
N ILE A 241 4.95 5.27 -13.94
CA ILE A 241 3.97 6.37 -13.82
C ILE A 241 4.21 7.43 -14.91
N THR A 242 5.47 7.75 -15.21
CA THR A 242 5.78 8.69 -16.31
C THR A 242 5.34 8.14 -17.68
N ILE A 243 5.44 6.83 -17.91
CA ILE A 243 4.92 6.17 -19.11
C ILE A 243 3.39 6.22 -19.12
N ALA A 244 2.73 5.94 -18.00
CA ALA A 244 1.27 6.02 -17.86
C ALA A 244 0.74 7.40 -18.23
N ILE A 245 1.36 8.48 -17.74
CA ILE A 245 0.99 9.86 -18.05
C ILE A 245 1.05 10.11 -19.56
N LYS A 246 2.12 9.65 -20.24
CA LYS A 246 2.26 9.80 -21.70
C LYS A 246 1.17 9.04 -22.46
N LEU A 247 0.89 7.80 -22.08
CA LEU A 247 -0.15 6.97 -22.72
C LEU A 247 -1.55 7.53 -22.48
N MET A 248 -1.83 8.03 -21.28
CA MET A 248 -3.08 8.71 -20.96
C MET A 248 -3.26 9.97 -21.82
N GLN A 249 -2.19 10.77 -22.02
CA GLN A 249 -2.25 11.92 -22.91
C GLN A 249 -2.55 11.53 -24.36
N GLN A 250 -1.98 10.43 -24.86
CA GLN A 250 -2.32 9.90 -26.19
C GLN A 250 -3.78 9.49 -26.30
N ASP A 251 -4.27 8.76 -25.30
CA ASP A 251 -5.66 8.30 -25.28
C ASP A 251 -6.64 9.48 -25.10
N CYS A 252 -6.21 10.56 -24.42
CA CYS A 252 -6.94 11.82 -24.31
C CYS A 252 -7.18 12.47 -25.68
N GLU A 253 -6.13 12.59 -26.50
CA GLU A 253 -6.19 13.14 -27.86
C GLU A 253 -7.12 12.30 -28.76
N LEU A 254 -7.01 10.97 -28.70
CA LEU A 254 -7.90 10.06 -29.46
C LEU A 254 -9.36 10.20 -29.03
N ALA A 255 -9.61 10.37 -27.73
CA ALA A 255 -10.94 10.61 -27.20
C ALA A 255 -11.48 12.01 -27.61
N CYS A 256 -10.62 13.03 -27.71
CA CYS A 256 -11.02 14.34 -28.23
C CYS A 256 -11.39 14.27 -29.70
N ASP A 257 -10.53 13.64 -30.52
CA ASP A 257 -10.80 13.40 -31.94
C ASP A 257 -12.12 12.64 -32.15
N ALA A 258 -12.35 11.57 -31.39
CA ALA A 258 -13.60 10.80 -31.45
C ALA A 258 -14.84 11.64 -31.10
N ASN A 259 -14.69 12.59 -30.17
CA ASN A 259 -15.78 13.48 -29.79
C ASN A 259 -16.04 14.57 -30.83
N VAL A 260 -15.01 15.04 -31.55
CA VAL A 260 -15.20 15.94 -32.71
C VAL A 260 -15.98 15.22 -33.80
N LEU A 261 -15.63 13.96 -34.10
CA LEU A 261 -16.30 13.15 -35.11
C LEU A 261 -17.79 12.93 -34.84
N ASN A 262 -18.22 12.97 -33.58
CA ASN A 262 -19.63 12.92 -33.18
C ASN A 262 -20.38 14.27 -33.39
N LYS A 263 -19.67 15.34 -33.74
CA LYS A 263 -20.21 16.70 -33.95
C LYS A 263 -20.11 17.19 -35.38
N VAL A 264 -19.34 16.52 -36.22
CA VAL A 264 -19.22 16.80 -37.65
C VAL A 264 -19.95 15.73 -38.45
N SER A 265 -20.36 16.04 -39.67
CA SER A 265 -21.00 15.05 -40.54
C SER A 265 -20.01 13.98 -40.99
N GLU A 266 -20.50 12.81 -41.42
CA GLU A 266 -19.61 11.73 -41.89
C GLU A 266 -18.74 12.12 -43.08
N ARG A 267 -19.19 13.08 -43.91
CA ARG A 267 -18.42 13.59 -45.05
C ARG A 267 -17.31 14.55 -44.64
N GLU A 268 -17.34 15.04 -43.40
CA GLU A 268 -16.42 16.03 -42.87
C GLU A 268 -15.24 15.42 -42.09
N ASN A 269 -15.23 14.10 -41.86
CA ASN A 269 -14.15 13.43 -41.14
C ASN A 269 -12.79 13.56 -41.85
N ILE A 270 -12.77 13.52 -43.19
CA ILE A 270 -11.55 13.70 -43.99
C ILE A 270 -11.05 15.14 -43.87
N ASP A 271 -11.94 16.13 -44.02
CA ASP A 271 -11.59 17.53 -43.87
C ASP A 271 -11.03 17.82 -42.46
N TYR A 272 -11.65 17.24 -41.44
CA TYR A 272 -11.17 17.29 -40.06
C TYR A 272 -9.77 16.68 -39.92
N GLY A 273 -9.57 15.47 -40.44
CA GLY A 273 -8.28 14.79 -40.41
C GLY A 273 -7.17 15.58 -41.11
N MET A 274 -7.48 16.21 -42.23
CA MET A 274 -6.55 17.08 -42.96
C MET A 274 -6.21 18.34 -42.16
N ALA A 275 -7.20 18.99 -41.54
CA ALA A 275 -6.97 20.16 -40.69
C ALA A 275 -6.03 19.84 -39.52
N ILE A 276 -6.26 18.72 -38.83
CA ILE A 276 -5.40 18.25 -37.74
C ILE A 276 -4.00 17.88 -38.24
N LEU A 277 -3.91 17.18 -39.38
CA LEU A 277 -2.61 16.81 -39.97
C LEU A 277 -1.79 18.06 -40.35
N LYS A 278 -2.44 19.09 -40.88
CA LYS A 278 -1.83 20.39 -41.21
C LYS A 278 -1.25 21.05 -39.96
N VAL A 279 -2.02 21.13 -38.86
CA VAL A 279 -1.54 21.64 -37.57
C VAL A 279 -0.35 20.81 -37.07
N LEU A 280 -0.46 19.48 -37.04
CA LEU A 280 0.60 18.59 -36.56
C LEU A 280 1.89 18.68 -37.40
N SER A 281 1.76 18.96 -38.70
CA SER A 281 2.89 19.15 -39.61
C SER A 281 3.66 20.46 -39.37
N SER A 282 2.99 21.50 -38.85
CA SER A 282 3.63 22.79 -38.51
C SER A 282 4.42 22.79 -37.20
N ILE A 283 4.30 21.75 -36.37
CA ILE A 283 5.02 21.65 -35.08
C ILE A 283 6.47 21.25 -35.34
N ASN A 284 7.43 22.15 -35.14
CA ASN A 284 8.86 21.91 -35.43
C ASN A 284 9.73 21.63 -34.19
N SER A 285 9.21 21.80 -32.97
CA SER A 285 9.96 21.61 -31.73
C SER A 285 9.12 20.94 -30.63
N LYS A 286 9.79 20.45 -29.57
CA LYS A 286 9.16 19.83 -28.39
C LYS A 286 8.98 20.79 -27.21
N LYS A 287 8.89 22.11 -27.45
CA LYS A 287 8.66 23.05 -26.33
C LYS A 287 7.26 22.84 -25.75
N THR A 288 7.19 22.15 -24.63
CA THR A 288 5.95 21.99 -23.84
C THR A 288 5.99 22.93 -22.65
N PHE A 289 4.92 23.69 -22.44
CA PHE A 289 4.74 24.49 -21.24
C PHE A 289 4.01 23.67 -20.17
N VAL A 290 4.19 24.06 -18.91
CA VAL A 290 3.49 23.40 -17.80
C VAL A 290 2.03 23.83 -17.77
N GLY A 291 1.11 22.88 -17.58
CA GLY A 291 -0.32 23.19 -17.42
C GLY A 291 -1.10 23.36 -18.72
N THR A 292 -0.57 22.91 -19.87
CA THR A 292 -1.16 23.10 -21.20
C THR A 292 -1.57 21.79 -21.89
N THR A 293 -2.72 21.79 -22.59
CA THR A 293 -3.09 20.74 -23.55
C THR A 293 -2.31 20.96 -24.84
N THR A 294 -1.05 20.52 -24.89
CA THR A 294 -0.24 20.67 -26.10
C THR A 294 -0.35 19.41 -26.95
N MET A 295 -0.63 19.55 -28.24
CA MET A 295 -0.58 18.44 -29.18
C MET A 295 0.86 17.93 -29.27
N ILE A 296 1.10 16.70 -28.79
CA ILE A 296 2.45 16.11 -28.78
C ILE A 296 2.77 15.51 -30.14
N ARG A 297 3.85 15.97 -30.78
CA ARG A 297 4.33 15.40 -32.04
C ARG A 297 5.12 14.11 -31.81
N ASN A 298 4.46 12.98 -32.04
CA ASN A 298 5.10 11.67 -32.19
C ASN A 298 4.55 10.97 -33.44
N LYS A 299 5.41 10.39 -34.27
CA LYS A 299 5.02 9.76 -35.55
C LYS A 299 3.94 8.70 -35.37
N ASN A 300 4.06 7.89 -34.32
CA ASN A 300 3.08 6.84 -34.03
C ASN A 300 1.72 7.43 -33.62
N ASP A 301 1.73 8.51 -32.85
CA ASP A 301 0.52 9.17 -32.34
C ASP A 301 -0.25 9.84 -33.48
N ILE A 302 0.46 10.50 -34.41
CA ILE A 302 -0.15 11.06 -35.64
C ILE A 302 -0.82 9.94 -36.44
N LYS A 303 -0.10 8.84 -36.69
CA LYS A 303 -0.63 7.71 -37.46
C LYS A 303 -1.88 7.12 -36.81
N GLU A 304 -1.88 6.98 -35.50
CA GLU A 304 -3.01 6.42 -34.76
C GLU A 304 -4.23 7.34 -34.81
N ARG A 305 -4.05 8.65 -34.61
CA ARG A 305 -5.11 9.66 -34.73
C ARG A 305 -5.73 9.68 -36.13
N ILE A 306 -4.89 9.83 -37.17
CA ILE A 306 -5.37 9.92 -38.56
C ILE A 306 -6.04 8.61 -38.99
N SER A 307 -5.50 7.46 -38.59
CA SER A 307 -6.14 6.16 -38.86
C SER A 307 -7.50 6.02 -38.18
N MET A 308 -7.68 6.57 -36.98
CA MET A 308 -8.96 6.51 -36.28
C MET A 308 -9.98 7.46 -36.93
N ILE A 309 -9.55 8.68 -37.26
CA ILE A 309 -10.36 9.69 -37.93
C ILE A 309 -10.84 9.22 -39.30
N SER A 310 -9.97 8.58 -40.09
CA SER A 310 -10.32 8.13 -41.43
C SER A 310 -11.35 6.99 -41.43
N ILE A 311 -11.26 6.07 -40.47
CA ILE A 311 -12.22 4.96 -40.34
C ILE A 311 -13.56 5.48 -39.78
N ASN A 312 -13.54 6.47 -38.88
CA ASN A 312 -14.71 7.04 -38.20
C ASN A 312 -15.67 5.95 -37.67
N LYS A 313 -15.10 4.92 -37.02
CA LYS A 313 -15.88 3.76 -36.58
C LYS A 313 -16.88 4.18 -35.52
N LYS A 314 -18.16 3.94 -35.77
CA LYS A 314 -19.20 4.03 -34.74
C LYS A 314 -19.17 2.81 -33.85
N TYR A 315 -19.20 3.03 -32.54
CA TYR A 315 -19.20 1.96 -31.55
C TYR A 315 -20.63 1.72 -31.07
N GLY A 316 -21.12 0.50 -31.25
CA GLY A 316 -22.45 0.10 -30.79
C GLY A 316 -22.51 -0.10 -29.27
N PHE A 317 -23.73 -0.22 -28.74
CA PHE A 317 -24.00 -0.36 -27.30
C PHE A 317 -23.22 -1.50 -26.62
N LYS A 318 -23.00 -2.63 -27.32
CA LYS A 318 -22.20 -3.76 -26.81
C LYS A 318 -20.77 -3.39 -26.45
N ALA A 319 -20.14 -2.49 -27.23
CA ALA A 319 -18.78 -2.03 -26.95
C ALA A 319 -18.71 -1.12 -25.72
N LEU A 320 -19.80 -0.40 -25.41
CA LEU A 320 -19.92 0.40 -24.19
C LEU A 320 -20.03 -0.50 -22.95
N ILE A 321 -20.84 -1.57 -23.01
CA ILE A 321 -20.98 -2.55 -21.91
C ILE A 321 -19.64 -3.22 -21.60
N ILE A 322 -18.95 -3.72 -22.65
CA ILE A 322 -17.64 -4.36 -22.47
C ILE A 322 -16.64 -3.36 -21.88
N GLY A 323 -16.68 -2.11 -22.34
CA GLY A 323 -15.86 -1.03 -21.80
C GLY A 323 -16.11 -0.74 -20.33
N SER A 324 -17.38 -0.64 -19.91
CA SER A 324 -17.72 -0.37 -18.52
C SER A 324 -17.35 -1.55 -17.62
N LEU A 325 -17.53 -2.79 -18.09
CA LEU A 325 -17.12 -3.98 -17.36
C LEU A 325 -15.61 -3.99 -17.13
N LEU A 326 -14.81 -3.63 -18.14
CA LEU A 326 -13.34 -3.56 -18.00
C LEU A 326 -12.90 -2.45 -17.04
N ILE A 327 -13.55 -1.29 -17.07
CA ILE A 327 -13.32 -0.25 -16.06
C ILE A 327 -13.65 -0.79 -14.67
N GLY A 328 -14.78 -1.51 -14.53
CA GLY A 328 -15.19 -2.16 -13.29
C GLY A 328 -14.13 -3.14 -12.76
N ILE A 329 -13.55 -3.98 -13.63
CA ILE A 329 -12.47 -4.91 -13.28
C ILE A 329 -11.21 -4.15 -12.83
N VAL A 330 -10.82 -3.10 -13.56
CA VAL A 330 -9.64 -2.31 -13.16
C VAL A 330 -9.88 -1.56 -11.85
N CYS A 331 -11.10 -1.08 -11.61
CA CYS A 331 -11.49 -0.51 -10.32
C CYS A 331 -11.45 -1.54 -9.19
N SER A 332 -12.00 -2.76 -9.40
CA SER A 332 -12.05 -3.79 -8.37
C SER A 332 -10.67 -4.34 -8.01
N VAL A 333 -9.72 -4.32 -8.94
CA VAL A 333 -8.35 -4.74 -8.71
C VAL A 333 -7.51 -3.59 -8.15
N GLY A 334 -7.73 -2.38 -8.66
CA GLY A 334 -6.85 -1.24 -8.44
C GLY A 334 -7.22 -0.29 -7.30
N LEU A 335 -8.51 -0.16 -6.98
CA LEU A 335 -8.99 0.74 -5.93
C LEU A 335 -9.25 0.03 -4.61
N THR A 336 -9.11 -1.28 -4.55
CA THR A 336 -9.36 -2.03 -3.33
C THR A 336 -8.09 -2.18 -2.52
N THR A 337 -8.21 -2.14 -1.20
CA THR A 337 -7.11 -2.44 -0.25
C THR A 337 -7.18 -3.90 0.19
N LYS A 338 -6.13 -4.41 0.86
CA LYS A 338 -6.13 -5.77 1.45
C LYS A 338 -7.46 -5.93 2.17
N SER A 339 -8.22 -6.97 1.84
CA SER A 339 -9.41 -7.26 2.65
C SER A 339 -8.89 -7.52 4.06
N SER A 340 -9.35 -6.75 5.04
CA SER A 340 -9.50 -7.36 6.35
C SER A 340 -10.53 -8.45 6.08
N ALA A 341 -10.16 -9.72 6.30
CA ALA A 341 -11.11 -10.78 6.10
C ALA A 341 -12.24 -10.55 7.11
N LYS A 342 -13.34 -9.92 6.68
CA LYS A 342 -14.62 -10.14 7.34
C LYS A 342 -14.94 -11.60 7.15
N THR A 343 -14.91 -12.31 8.27
CA THR A 343 -15.13 -13.75 8.41
C THR A 343 -16.59 -14.12 8.12
N ASP A 344 -17.10 -13.81 6.92
CA ASP A 344 -18.47 -14.17 6.53
C ASP A 344 -18.55 -15.15 5.34
N ASP A 345 -17.42 -15.52 4.72
CA ASP A 345 -17.38 -16.54 3.66
C ASP A 345 -16.36 -17.65 3.98
N ILE A 346 -16.68 -18.47 4.99
CA ILE A 346 -16.29 -19.89 5.04
C ILE A 346 -17.56 -20.72 5.29
N LEU A 347 -18.50 -20.64 4.36
CA LEU A 347 -19.55 -21.64 4.16
C LEU A 347 -19.50 -22.10 2.70
N ASN A 348 -18.41 -22.76 2.31
CA ASN A 348 -18.39 -23.79 1.27
C ASN A 348 -16.97 -24.30 1.02
N VAL A 349 -16.52 -25.24 1.86
CA VAL A 349 -15.60 -26.30 1.43
C VAL A 349 -16.11 -27.60 2.08
N GLU A 350 -17.21 -28.13 1.54
CA GLU A 350 -17.51 -29.56 1.62
C GLU A 350 -16.53 -30.33 0.72
N SER A 351 -15.26 -30.43 1.12
CA SER A 351 -14.32 -31.44 0.63
C SER A 351 -12.97 -31.28 1.34
N ILE A 352 -12.92 -31.73 2.60
CA ILE A 352 -11.86 -32.53 3.24
C ILE A 352 -12.48 -32.93 4.58
N LYS A 353 -13.37 -33.94 4.51
CA LYS A 353 -13.71 -34.75 5.68
C LYS A 353 -12.54 -35.68 5.88
N GLU A 354 -11.69 -35.38 6.86
CA GLU A 354 -11.17 -36.34 7.82
C GLU A 354 -10.30 -35.63 8.86
N ASN A 355 -10.74 -35.74 10.12
CA ASN A 355 -10.03 -35.42 11.37
C ASN A 355 -9.87 -33.96 11.80
N SER A 356 -10.99 -33.35 12.22
CA SER A 356 -10.99 -32.44 13.39
C SER A 356 -12.40 -32.31 13.97
N ASN A 357 -12.83 -33.32 14.73
CA ASN A 357 -13.91 -33.15 15.70
C ASN A 357 -13.37 -32.28 16.86
N GLU A 358 -13.61 -30.97 16.82
CA GLU A 358 -13.93 -30.16 18.01
C GLU A 358 -14.22 -28.70 17.64
N LEU A 359 -15.15 -28.09 18.39
CA LEU A 359 -15.60 -26.69 18.38
C LEU A 359 -16.76 -26.31 17.45
N THR A 360 -17.92 -26.94 17.68
CA THR A 360 -19.05 -26.14 18.18
C THR A 360 -18.95 -26.14 19.71
N LEU A 361 -18.24 -25.16 20.29
CA LEU A 361 -18.17 -25.03 21.74
C LEU A 361 -18.53 -23.60 22.12
N GLY A 362 -19.48 -23.47 23.05
CA GLY A 362 -19.69 -22.23 23.78
C GLY A 362 -18.39 -21.75 24.43
N LYS A 363 -18.39 -20.49 24.83
CA LYS A 363 -17.23 -19.85 25.46
C LYS A 363 -16.71 -20.69 26.64
N VAL A 364 -15.39 -20.66 26.82
CA VAL A 364 -14.67 -21.42 27.82
C VAL A 364 -14.76 -20.72 29.17
N ASN A 365 -15.31 -21.40 30.17
CA ASN A 365 -15.34 -20.91 31.55
C ASN A 365 -14.28 -21.60 32.45
N SER A 366 -13.03 -21.62 31.98
CA SER A 366 -11.90 -22.20 32.72
C SER A 366 -11.17 -21.13 33.53
N GLY A 367 -10.71 -21.44 34.75
CA GLY A 367 -9.91 -20.53 35.58
C GLY A 367 -8.54 -20.21 35.00
N ILE A 368 -7.96 -21.17 34.28
CA ILE A 368 -6.66 -21.05 33.58
C ILE A 368 -6.88 -21.30 32.09
N VAL A 369 -6.36 -20.41 31.25
CA VAL A 369 -6.38 -20.53 29.80
C VAL A 369 -4.96 -20.43 29.27
N VAL A 370 -4.52 -21.49 28.60
CA VAL A 370 -3.25 -21.52 27.88
C VAL A 370 -3.56 -21.27 26.40
N TYR A 371 -2.77 -20.45 25.73
CA TYR A 371 -2.86 -20.23 24.29
C TYR A 371 -1.47 -20.00 23.70
N ASN A 372 -1.38 -19.87 22.39
CA ASN A 372 -0.14 -19.53 21.69
C ASN A 372 -0.40 -18.36 20.72
N SER A 373 0.49 -17.37 20.70
CA SER A 373 0.46 -16.31 19.69
C SER A 373 1.02 -16.78 18.34
N HIS A 374 2.17 -17.47 18.34
CA HIS A 374 2.79 -17.95 17.12
C HIS A 374 2.51 -19.44 16.88
N TYR A 375 2.02 -19.81 15.69
CA TYR A 375 1.79 -21.21 15.31
C TYR A 375 3.10 -21.91 14.89
N ASP A 376 3.92 -21.26 14.06
CA ASP A 376 5.12 -21.85 13.43
C ASP A 376 6.36 -21.90 14.36
N GLU A 377 6.13 -21.91 15.67
CA GLU A 377 7.20 -21.98 16.65
C GLU A 377 7.52 -23.41 17.08
N ASP A 378 8.60 -23.93 16.51
CA ASP A 378 9.16 -25.24 16.88
C ASP A 378 10.39 -25.12 17.79
N TYR A 379 10.40 -25.92 18.84
CA TYR A 379 11.58 -26.19 19.66
C TYR A 379 12.61 -27.02 18.85
N MET A 380 13.90 -26.88 19.17
CA MET A 380 14.95 -27.70 18.54
C MET A 380 14.79 -29.22 18.80
N SER A 381 13.96 -29.59 19.78
CA SER A 381 13.56 -30.96 20.08
C SER A 381 12.57 -31.56 19.06
N GLY A 382 12.04 -30.77 18.13
CA GLY A 382 10.99 -31.17 17.20
C GLY A 382 9.57 -31.07 17.77
N LEU A 383 9.41 -30.55 19.00
CA LEU A 383 8.11 -30.18 19.57
C LEU A 383 7.68 -28.82 19.06
N THR A 384 6.38 -28.60 18.91
CA THR A 384 5.76 -27.29 18.67
C THR A 384 5.40 -26.60 19.99
N VAL A 385 5.17 -25.29 19.97
CA VAL A 385 4.58 -24.58 21.14
C VAL A 385 3.18 -25.10 21.50
N ILE A 386 2.42 -25.61 20.52
CA ILE A 386 1.12 -26.26 20.79
C ILE A 386 1.32 -27.54 21.59
N ASP A 387 2.30 -28.38 21.25
CA ASP A 387 2.61 -29.60 22.01
C ASP A 387 2.97 -29.25 23.46
N ALA A 388 3.79 -28.22 23.68
CA ALA A 388 4.10 -27.72 25.02
C ALA A 388 2.83 -27.23 25.77
N GLY A 389 1.93 -26.53 25.07
CA GLY A 389 0.65 -26.08 25.62
C GLY A 389 -0.27 -27.23 26.01
N GLU A 390 -0.38 -28.27 25.17
CA GLU A 390 -1.16 -29.48 25.46
C GLU A 390 -0.61 -30.23 26.68
N MET A 391 0.71 -30.38 26.73
CA MET A 391 1.39 -31.01 27.87
C MET A 391 1.15 -30.22 29.17
N LEU A 392 1.19 -28.89 29.13
CA LEU A 392 0.91 -28.05 30.29
C LEU A 392 -0.54 -28.20 30.76
N VAL A 393 -1.50 -28.09 29.86
CA VAL A 393 -2.92 -28.26 30.20
C VAL A 393 -3.22 -29.66 30.74
N SER A 394 -2.61 -30.71 30.16
CA SER A 394 -2.73 -32.07 30.68
C SER A 394 -2.23 -32.15 32.12
N LYS A 395 -1.06 -31.58 32.42
CA LYS A 395 -0.49 -31.59 33.78
C LYS A 395 -1.28 -30.74 34.78
N LEU A 396 -1.83 -29.61 34.35
CA LEU A 396 -2.71 -28.80 35.20
C LEU A 396 -3.99 -29.56 35.57
N LYS A 397 -4.59 -30.28 34.62
CA LYS A 397 -5.75 -31.14 34.87
C LYS A 397 -5.43 -32.32 35.78
N GLU A 398 -4.27 -32.96 35.60
CA GLU A 398 -3.79 -34.00 36.51
C GLU A 398 -3.65 -33.49 37.96
N ASN A 399 -3.27 -32.22 38.13
CA ASN A 399 -3.18 -31.55 39.43
C ASN A 399 -4.54 -31.01 39.94
N GLY A 400 -5.66 -31.40 39.30
CA GLY A 400 -7.01 -31.00 39.73
C GLY A 400 -7.41 -29.58 39.39
N LEU A 401 -6.67 -28.88 38.52
CA LEU A 401 -6.99 -27.52 38.10
C LEU A 401 -7.82 -27.53 36.81
N GLU A 402 -8.79 -26.62 36.74
CA GLU A 402 -9.52 -26.35 35.50
C GLU A 402 -8.65 -25.50 34.57
N ALA A 403 -8.15 -26.15 33.51
CA ALA A 403 -7.32 -25.53 32.47
C ALA A 403 -7.79 -25.92 31.07
N LYS A 404 -7.70 -24.99 30.11
CA LYS A 404 -8.00 -25.25 28.70
C LYS A 404 -6.96 -24.63 27.77
N LEU A 405 -6.69 -25.31 26.66
CA LEU A 405 -5.84 -24.83 25.57
C LEU A 405 -6.70 -24.21 24.47
N LEU A 406 -6.39 -22.97 24.07
CA LEU A 406 -6.87 -22.36 22.83
C LEU A 406 -5.73 -22.40 21.81
N LYS A 407 -5.93 -23.11 20.70
CA LYS A 407 -4.90 -23.32 19.69
C LYS A 407 -5.01 -22.26 18.61
N ASN A 408 -4.01 -21.38 18.50
CA ASN A 408 -3.86 -20.58 17.29
C ASN A 408 -3.12 -21.42 16.24
N THR A 409 -3.83 -21.82 15.20
CA THR A 409 -3.27 -22.62 14.09
C THR A 409 -3.04 -21.79 12.82
N LYS A 410 -3.18 -20.46 12.89
CA LYS A 410 -3.02 -19.59 11.73
C LYS A 410 -1.58 -19.11 11.60
N THR A 411 -0.97 -19.34 10.44
CA THR A 411 0.29 -18.70 10.04
C THR A 411 0.02 -17.28 9.54
N VAL A 412 0.31 -16.28 10.36
CA VAL A 412 0.18 -14.84 10.05
C VAL A 412 1.47 -14.08 10.39
N ALA A 413 1.60 -12.82 9.98
CA ALA A 413 2.78 -12.03 10.32
C ALA A 413 2.97 -11.92 11.85
N TYR A 414 4.22 -11.80 12.33
CA TYR A 414 4.56 -11.85 13.76
C TYR A 414 3.68 -10.93 14.62
N VAL A 415 3.50 -9.67 14.23
CA VAL A 415 2.64 -8.72 14.97
C VAL A 415 1.15 -9.07 14.82
N GLU A 416 0.70 -9.50 13.63
CA GLU A 416 -0.69 -9.92 13.40
C GLU A 416 -1.08 -11.15 14.24
N SER A 417 -0.10 -11.99 14.59
CA SER A 417 -0.35 -13.22 15.37
C SER A 417 -0.80 -12.95 16.82
N TYR A 418 -0.36 -11.83 17.41
CA TYR A 418 -0.84 -11.37 18.71
C TYR A 418 -2.29 -10.89 18.64
N ASN A 419 -2.72 -10.26 17.53
CA ASN A 419 -4.12 -9.90 17.34
C ASN A 419 -5.02 -11.14 17.15
N GLU A 420 -4.53 -12.17 16.45
CA GLU A 420 -5.27 -13.42 16.30
C GLU A 420 -5.43 -14.15 17.64
N SER A 421 -4.35 -14.28 18.42
CA SER A 421 -4.43 -14.89 19.76
C SER A 421 -5.27 -14.07 20.72
N ARG A 422 -5.25 -12.74 20.60
CA ARG A 422 -6.14 -11.83 21.33
C ARG A 422 -7.60 -12.14 21.06
N ASN A 423 -7.98 -12.22 19.78
CA ASN A 423 -9.35 -12.54 19.38
C ASN A 423 -9.76 -13.93 19.86
N LEU A 424 -8.86 -14.91 19.76
CA LEU A 424 -9.09 -16.25 20.30
C LEU A 424 -9.44 -16.23 21.79
N VAL A 425 -8.76 -15.40 22.59
CA VAL A 425 -9.07 -15.24 24.02
C VAL A 425 -10.40 -14.50 24.23
N ILE A 426 -10.61 -13.36 23.56
CA ILE A 426 -11.82 -12.52 23.74
C ILE A 426 -13.10 -13.26 23.33
N GLU A 427 -13.05 -13.97 22.20
CA GLU A 427 -14.19 -14.71 21.66
C GLU A 427 -14.35 -16.05 22.38
N GLY A 428 -13.24 -16.70 22.73
CA GLY A 428 -13.20 -18.06 23.25
C GLY A 428 -13.35 -18.19 24.77
N VAL A 429 -13.19 -17.13 25.56
CA VAL A 429 -13.16 -17.20 27.04
C VAL A 429 -14.23 -16.32 27.67
N GLU A 430 -15.00 -16.88 28.63
CA GLU A 430 -15.94 -16.11 29.44
C GLU A 430 -15.20 -15.35 30.57
N ASN A 431 -15.52 -14.06 30.73
CA ASN A 431 -14.95 -13.20 31.76
C ASN A 431 -13.41 -13.28 31.82
N TYR A 432 -12.75 -13.21 30.66
CA TYR A 432 -11.30 -13.39 30.52
C TYR A 432 -10.48 -12.46 31.43
N GLU A 433 -11.03 -11.31 31.83
CA GLU A 433 -10.37 -10.33 32.69
C GLU A 433 -9.94 -10.90 34.06
N ASP A 434 -10.70 -11.87 34.59
CA ASP A 434 -10.45 -12.50 35.89
C ASP A 434 -9.67 -13.83 35.79
N LYS A 435 -9.37 -14.30 34.57
CA LYS A 435 -8.75 -15.60 34.32
C LYS A 435 -7.23 -15.51 34.28
N MET A 436 -6.55 -16.61 34.59
CA MET A 436 -5.11 -16.71 34.35
C MET A 436 -4.86 -16.99 32.87
N LEU A 437 -4.20 -16.07 32.17
CA LEU A 437 -3.93 -16.16 30.73
C LEU A 437 -2.44 -16.44 30.51
N ILE A 438 -2.11 -17.57 29.89
CA ILE A 438 -0.72 -17.99 29.65
C ILE A 438 -0.48 -18.12 28.16
N ASP A 439 0.30 -17.21 27.60
CA ASP A 439 0.76 -17.28 26.21
C ASP A 439 2.07 -18.09 26.13
N ILE A 440 1.99 -19.33 25.65
CA ILE A 440 3.12 -20.25 25.62
C ILE A 440 4.01 -19.98 24.40
N HIS A 441 5.31 -19.84 24.67
CA HIS A 441 6.31 -19.54 23.66
C HIS A 441 7.53 -20.44 23.80
N ARG A 442 8.33 -20.51 22.72
CA ARG A 442 9.68 -21.05 22.80
C ARG A 442 10.69 -19.93 23.05
N PRO A 443 11.87 -20.25 23.60
CA PRO A 443 13.00 -19.34 23.62
C PRO A 443 13.41 -18.90 22.20
N ALA A 444 13.90 -17.66 22.08
CA ALA A 444 14.37 -17.11 20.80
C ALA A 444 15.47 -17.98 20.14
N LYS A 445 15.27 -18.35 18.86
CA LYS A 445 16.25 -19.10 18.04
C LYS A 445 17.57 -18.32 17.95
N GLY A 446 18.68 -18.98 18.32
CA GLY A 446 20.05 -18.47 18.17
C GLY A 446 20.81 -18.23 19.48
N ILE A 447 20.12 -18.15 20.63
CA ILE A 447 20.76 -18.06 21.95
C ILE A 447 20.85 -19.48 22.50
N LYS A 448 21.98 -20.15 22.24
CA LYS A 448 22.30 -21.40 22.94
C LYS A 448 22.78 -21.07 24.34
N ASP A 449 21.85 -20.99 25.28
CA ASP A 449 22.18 -21.06 26.70
C ASP A 449 22.58 -22.52 27.01
N GLU A 450 23.82 -22.89 26.65
CA GLU A 450 24.28 -24.29 26.73
C GLU A 450 24.44 -24.77 28.18
N GLU A 451 24.56 -23.85 29.14
CA GLU A 451 24.80 -24.17 30.56
C GLU A 451 23.53 -24.58 31.33
N ASN A 452 22.33 -24.11 30.94
CA ASN A 452 21.09 -24.46 31.64
C ASN A 452 19.91 -24.73 30.71
N ARG A 453 19.58 -26.02 30.54
CA ARG A 453 18.52 -26.52 29.65
C ARG A 453 17.14 -26.61 30.30
N ARG A 454 17.05 -26.44 31.62
CA ARG A 454 15.81 -26.60 32.41
C ARG A 454 15.44 -25.29 33.10
N VAL A 455 15.17 -24.28 32.28
CA VAL A 455 14.82 -22.93 32.70
C VAL A 455 13.47 -22.52 32.12
N THR A 456 12.89 -21.45 32.64
CA THR A 456 11.71 -20.79 32.07
C THR A 456 11.86 -19.28 32.19
N LYS A 457 11.27 -18.52 31.26
CA LYS A 457 11.25 -17.07 31.32
C LYS A 457 9.81 -16.58 31.26
N ILE A 458 9.48 -15.63 32.13
CA ILE A 458 8.25 -14.86 32.04
C ILE A 458 8.60 -13.53 31.38
N ILE A 459 7.98 -13.25 30.24
CA ILE A 459 8.19 -11.99 29.53
C ILE A 459 7.04 -11.04 29.89
N LEU A 460 7.37 -9.82 30.31
CA LEU A 460 6.41 -8.77 30.65
C LEU A 460 6.67 -7.51 29.84
N SER A 461 5.59 -6.86 29.42
CA SER A 461 5.65 -5.56 28.74
C SER A 461 5.39 -4.42 29.72
N LYS A 462 6.34 -3.49 29.88
CA LYS A 462 6.16 -2.29 30.72
C LYS A 462 5.12 -1.32 30.18
N THR A 463 4.74 -1.46 28.91
CA THR A 463 3.72 -0.63 28.26
C THR A 463 2.31 -1.18 28.45
N SER A 464 2.14 -2.38 29.03
CA SER A 464 0.83 -2.93 29.40
C SER A 464 0.15 -2.03 30.44
N PRO A 465 -1.12 -1.65 30.26
CA PRO A 465 -1.89 -0.90 31.26
C PRO A 465 -2.09 -1.68 32.57
N LYS A 466 -1.90 -3.00 32.58
CA LYS A 466 -1.97 -3.89 33.76
C LYS A 466 -0.59 -4.37 34.22
N TYR A 467 0.49 -3.69 33.81
CA TYR A 467 1.87 -4.11 34.06
C TYR A 467 2.17 -4.37 35.55
N GLU A 468 1.74 -3.49 36.46
CA GLU A 468 2.02 -3.66 37.89
C GLU A 468 1.34 -4.91 38.46
N GLU A 469 0.09 -5.17 38.09
CA GLU A 469 -0.62 -6.39 38.50
C GLU A 469 0.00 -7.65 37.88
N ASN A 470 0.33 -7.60 36.58
CA ASN A 470 0.99 -8.71 35.89
C ASN A 470 2.36 -9.02 36.50
N LYS A 471 3.10 -7.99 36.91
CA LYS A 471 4.39 -8.13 37.57
C LYS A 471 4.27 -8.77 38.95
N ILE A 472 3.33 -8.34 39.78
CA ILE A 472 3.06 -8.98 41.09
C ILE A 472 2.72 -10.46 40.90
N PHE A 473 1.90 -10.77 39.90
CA PHE A 473 1.56 -12.14 39.56
C PHE A 473 2.79 -12.95 39.11
N ALA A 474 3.61 -12.41 38.21
CA ALA A 474 4.85 -13.03 37.74
C ALA A 474 5.86 -13.27 38.87
N ASP A 475 6.10 -12.29 39.74
CA ASP A 475 6.99 -12.40 40.90
C ASP A 475 6.54 -13.54 41.84
N THR A 476 5.23 -13.63 42.06
CA THR A 476 4.63 -14.72 42.84
C THR A 476 4.92 -16.07 42.18
N LEU A 477 4.74 -16.17 40.87
CA LEU A 477 4.97 -17.40 40.11
C LEU A 477 6.45 -17.81 40.07
N ILE A 478 7.39 -16.87 39.91
CA ILE A 478 8.84 -17.13 40.00
C ILE A 478 9.22 -17.73 41.35
N ASN A 479 8.68 -17.19 42.45
CA ASN A 479 8.91 -17.74 43.78
C ASN A 479 8.41 -19.19 43.88
N LYS A 480 7.26 -19.51 43.28
CA LYS A 480 6.73 -20.87 43.23
C LYS A 480 7.58 -21.79 42.34
N PHE A 481 8.10 -21.30 41.20
CA PHE A 481 9.06 -22.05 40.37
C PHE A 481 10.30 -22.45 41.16
N LYS A 482 10.88 -21.51 41.91
CA LYS A 482 12.04 -21.76 42.78
C LYS A 482 11.76 -22.86 43.81
N VAL A 483 10.59 -22.83 44.46
CA VAL A 483 10.16 -23.89 45.40
C VAL A 483 9.99 -25.25 44.71
N GLN A 484 9.63 -25.27 43.42
CA GLN A 484 9.54 -26.50 42.63
C GLN A 484 10.90 -26.96 42.06
N GLY A 485 11.98 -26.22 42.30
CA GLY A 485 13.31 -26.52 41.77
C GLY A 485 13.44 -26.20 40.28
N LEU A 486 12.67 -25.23 39.78
CA LEU A 486 12.78 -24.69 38.42
C LEU A 486 13.38 -23.28 38.49
N VAL A 487 14.38 -23.03 37.64
CA VAL A 487 14.96 -21.70 37.49
C VAL A 487 14.05 -20.88 36.58
N GLY A 488 13.41 -19.86 37.14
CA GLY A 488 12.58 -18.90 36.42
C GLY A 488 13.17 -17.49 36.50
N THR A 489 13.12 -16.75 35.40
CA THR A 489 13.48 -15.32 35.37
C THR A 489 12.36 -14.49 34.76
N ILE A 490 12.29 -13.21 35.13
CA ILE A 490 11.42 -12.23 34.48
C ILE A 490 12.27 -11.39 33.53
N VAL A 491 11.78 -11.19 32.31
CA VAL A 491 12.38 -10.31 31.31
C VAL A 491 11.38 -9.21 31.01
N LEU A 492 11.84 -7.96 31.09
CA LEU A 492 11.00 -6.77 30.89
C LEU A 492 11.28 -6.16 29.51
N TYR A 493 10.22 -5.81 28.80
CA TYR A 493 10.27 -5.11 27.51
C TYR A 493 9.72 -3.67 27.66
N GLU A 494 10.43 -2.68 27.11
CA GLU A 494 10.12 -1.24 27.28
C GLU A 494 9.80 -0.49 25.98
N ASP A 495 9.71 -1.18 24.84
CA ASP A 495 9.58 -0.55 23.53
C ASP A 495 8.17 0.03 23.27
N VAL A 496 8.09 1.31 22.92
CA VAL A 496 6.86 2.11 22.73
C VAL A 496 6.36 2.05 21.28
N THR A 497 7.09 1.40 20.37
CA THR A 497 6.87 1.62 18.92
C THR A 497 5.91 0.65 18.24
N LEU A 498 5.49 -0.45 18.88
CA LEU A 498 4.53 -1.41 18.32
C LEU A 498 3.62 -1.95 19.43
N LEU A 499 2.34 -2.22 19.13
CA LEU A 499 1.31 -2.77 20.02
C LEU A 499 1.69 -4.13 20.67
N ASN A 500 2.71 -4.15 21.54
CA ASN A 500 3.29 -5.35 22.12
C ASN A 500 3.15 -5.32 23.65
N ASP A 501 1.93 -5.19 24.16
CA ASP A 501 1.66 -5.63 25.53
C ASP A 501 1.61 -7.17 25.64
N PHE A 502 1.79 -7.90 24.53
CA PHE A 502 1.71 -9.36 24.45
C PHE A 502 0.37 -9.89 24.99
N ASN A 503 -0.73 -9.15 24.74
CA ASN A 503 -2.07 -9.42 25.27
C ASN A 503 -2.16 -9.41 26.80
N GLN A 504 -1.17 -8.80 27.48
CA GLN A 504 -1.12 -8.74 28.93
C GLN A 504 -2.13 -7.76 29.53
N ASP A 505 -2.69 -6.87 28.72
CA ASP A 505 -3.78 -6.00 29.13
C ASP A 505 -5.12 -6.74 29.33
N LEU A 506 -5.28 -7.94 28.74
CA LEU A 506 -6.52 -8.72 28.82
C LEU A 506 -6.86 -9.13 30.26
N SER A 507 -5.87 -9.46 31.09
CA SER A 507 -6.08 -9.86 32.49
C SER A 507 -4.96 -9.36 33.40
N SER A 508 -5.28 -9.13 34.68
CA SER A 508 -4.27 -8.88 35.71
C SER A 508 -3.34 -10.08 35.94
N LYS A 509 -3.72 -11.27 35.48
CA LYS A 509 -2.93 -12.52 35.54
C LYS A 509 -2.55 -13.03 34.16
N ALA A 510 -2.21 -12.12 33.24
CA ALA A 510 -1.75 -12.45 31.89
C ALA A 510 -0.22 -12.40 31.80
N ILE A 511 0.39 -13.47 31.26
CA ILE A 511 1.85 -13.58 31.08
C ILE A 511 2.20 -14.27 29.76
N MET A 512 3.37 -13.93 29.23
CA MET A 512 4.03 -14.72 28.19
C MET A 512 5.10 -15.63 28.82
N LEU A 513 5.03 -16.93 28.53
CA LEU A 513 5.82 -17.96 29.20
C LEU A 513 6.69 -18.72 28.18
N GLU A 514 8.00 -18.49 28.23
CA GLU A 514 8.97 -19.30 27.49
C GLU A 514 9.36 -20.55 28.29
N VAL A 515 9.21 -21.72 27.67
CA VAL A 515 9.53 -23.01 28.31
C VAL A 515 10.87 -23.54 27.78
N GLY A 516 11.84 -23.78 28.67
CA GLY A 516 13.17 -24.28 28.31
C GLY A 516 14.15 -23.19 27.87
N SER A 517 15.24 -23.61 27.22
CA SER A 517 16.26 -22.79 26.56
C SER A 517 16.42 -23.21 25.10
N GLY A 518 17.20 -22.47 24.32
CA GLY A 518 17.50 -22.81 22.93
C GLY A 518 18.20 -24.17 22.75
N ALA A 519 18.69 -24.80 23.83
CA ALA A 519 19.35 -26.10 23.82
C ALA A 519 18.52 -27.23 24.48
N SER A 520 17.28 -26.97 24.92
CA SER A 520 16.42 -27.97 25.56
C SER A 520 15.99 -29.07 24.61
N ASN A 521 16.17 -30.32 25.03
CA ASN A 521 15.57 -31.48 24.35
C ASN A 521 14.13 -31.72 24.85
N LYS A 522 13.45 -32.72 24.29
CA LYS A 522 12.08 -33.09 24.70
C LYS A 522 11.98 -33.28 26.22
N SER A 523 12.82 -34.13 26.82
CA SER A 523 12.79 -34.41 28.27
C SER A 523 13.00 -33.18 29.17
N ASP A 524 13.77 -32.19 28.70
CA ASP A 524 13.96 -30.94 29.42
C ASP A 524 12.69 -30.08 29.40
N ILE A 525 11.99 -30.03 28.26
CA ILE A 525 10.68 -29.36 28.13
C ILE A 525 9.63 -30.04 29.02
N GLU A 526 9.56 -31.38 29.03
CA GLU A 526 8.60 -32.11 29.90
C GLU A 526 8.88 -31.83 31.38
N PHE A 527 10.16 -31.78 31.77
CA PHE A 527 10.56 -31.41 33.12
C PHE A 527 10.10 -29.99 33.47
N CYS A 528 10.36 -29.00 32.62
CA CYS A 528 9.92 -27.62 32.87
C CYS A 528 8.41 -27.55 33.04
N ILE A 529 7.64 -28.17 32.13
CA ILE A 529 6.17 -28.20 32.20
C ILE A 529 5.66 -28.85 33.49
N GLN A 530 6.28 -29.95 33.93
CA GLN A 530 5.92 -30.59 35.19
C GLN A 530 6.16 -29.67 36.40
N LYS A 531 7.25 -28.89 36.38
CA LYS A 531 7.54 -27.94 37.47
C LYS A 531 6.65 -26.71 37.42
N ILE A 532 6.34 -26.20 36.22
CA ILE A 532 5.43 -25.07 36.00
C ILE A 532 4.02 -25.42 36.50
N SER A 533 3.47 -26.57 36.11
CA SER A 533 2.14 -27.01 36.57
C SER A 533 2.02 -27.15 38.09
N LYS A 534 3.04 -27.71 38.75
CA LYS A 534 3.10 -27.78 40.23
C LYS A 534 3.25 -26.41 40.91
N ALA A 535 3.88 -25.45 40.24
CA ALA A 535 3.99 -24.10 40.76
C ALA A 535 2.65 -23.37 40.68
N ILE A 536 1.93 -23.54 39.57
CA ILE A 536 0.59 -22.98 39.36
C ILE A 536 -0.42 -23.58 40.34
N GLU A 537 -0.37 -24.89 40.60
CA GLU A 537 -1.19 -25.56 41.62
C GLU A 537 -1.08 -24.91 43.00
N LYS A 538 0.11 -24.43 43.36
CA LYS A 538 0.39 -23.78 44.65
C LYS A 538 0.11 -22.28 44.68
N LEU A 539 -0.51 -21.72 43.64
CA LEU A 539 -1.01 -20.34 43.65
C LEU A 539 -2.40 -20.21 44.27
N ASN A 540 -3.15 -21.32 44.32
CA ASN A 540 -4.48 -21.40 44.93
C ASN A 540 -4.43 -21.60 46.44
#